data_AF-A0A7Y4VC22-F1
#
_entry.id   AF-A0A7Y4VC22-F1
#
_cell.length_a   1.000
_cell.length_b   1.000
_cell.length_c   1.000
_cell.angle_alpha   90.00
_cell.angle_beta   90.00
_cell.angle_gamma   90.00
#
_symmetry.space_group_name_H-M   'P 1'
#
loop_
_entity.id
_entity.type
_entity.pdbx_description
1 polymer ?
#
loop_
_entity_poly.entity_id
_entity_poly.type
_entity_poly.pdbx_seq_one_letter_code
_entity_poly.pdbx_strand_id
1 'polypeptide(L)'
;MSDSFLDNLPSTERRKLKKMMSPEAYERLREKVKGPEDLAKELKRGEQLAELSFELQTDEKLRERLKGQADKDFREYGVERVVDAQSISPESKKALEQGKFLLAVSSHPLTHDDQLVAVPEGNVHEKIPLKMSFSDRYVAQFLQSASPTVKLQDLSKRTDRKR
;
A
#
# COMPACT_ATOMS: atom_id res chain seq x y z
N MET A 1 -6.32 54.93 6.37
CA MET A 1 -5.01 54.25 6.40
C MET A 1 -5.28 52.84 6.88
N SER A 2 -4.92 51.82 6.10
CA SER A 2 -5.26 50.44 6.43
C SER A 2 -4.34 49.93 7.54
N ASP A 3 -4.87 49.76 8.74
CA ASP A 3 -4.20 49.04 9.82
C ASP A 3 -3.97 47.60 9.38
N SER A 4 -2.75 47.30 8.92
CA SER A 4 -2.39 45.94 8.55
C SER A 4 -2.35 45.11 9.81
N PHE A 5 -3.07 43.97 9.84
CA PHE A 5 -3.02 43.00 10.94
C PHE A 5 -1.58 42.63 11.36
N LEU A 6 -0.65 42.68 10.40
CA LEU A 6 0.76 42.44 10.62
C LEU A 6 1.41 43.48 11.55
N ASP A 7 0.85 44.69 11.67
CA ASP A 7 1.42 45.77 12.45
C ASP A 7 1.11 45.74 13.96
N ASN A 8 0.31 44.76 14.40
CA ASN A 8 0.07 44.49 15.82
C ASN A 8 0.91 43.32 16.36
N LEU A 9 1.63 42.60 15.48
CA LEU A 9 2.38 41.42 15.89
C LEU A 9 3.80 41.76 16.37
N PRO A 10 4.41 40.94 17.24
CA PRO A 10 5.83 41.05 17.59
C PRO A 10 6.73 40.93 16.36
N SER A 11 7.88 41.61 16.37
CA SER A 11 8.80 41.70 15.22
C SER A 11 9.34 40.34 14.73
N THR A 12 9.47 39.38 15.64
CA THR A 12 9.87 37.99 15.35
C THR A 12 8.80 37.23 14.57
N GLU A 13 7.54 37.40 14.94
CA GLU A 13 6.39 36.78 14.28
C GLU A 13 6.10 37.43 12.93
N ARG A 14 6.22 38.78 12.84
CA ARG A 14 6.15 39.50 11.55
C ARG A 14 7.19 38.99 10.55
N ARG A 15 8.43 38.76 10.99
CA ARG A 15 9.49 38.22 10.11
C ARG A 15 9.20 36.80 9.65
N LYS A 16 8.68 35.94 10.54
CA LYS A 16 8.27 34.57 10.17
C LYS A 16 7.13 34.58 9.16
N LEU A 17 6.10 35.40 9.39
CA LEU A 17 4.96 35.53 8.48
C LEU A 17 5.37 36.10 7.12
N LYS A 18 6.20 37.14 7.08
CA LYS A 18 6.76 37.66 5.82
C LYS A 18 7.59 36.62 5.06
N LYS A 19 8.32 35.77 5.77
CA LYS A 19 9.09 34.66 5.17
C LYS A 19 8.19 33.56 4.62
N MET A 20 7.12 33.21 5.34
CA MET A 20 6.11 32.24 4.87
C MET A 20 5.26 32.77 3.71
N MET A 21 5.04 34.09 3.68
CA MET A 21 4.35 34.80 2.59
C MET A 21 5.27 35.19 1.43
N SER A 22 6.54 34.75 1.46
CA SER A 22 7.47 35.04 0.36
C SER A 22 7.13 34.17 -0.87
N PRO A 23 7.30 34.70 -2.10
CA PRO A 23 7.04 33.93 -3.32
C PRO A 23 7.80 32.59 -3.36
N GLU A 24 9.06 32.60 -2.90
CA GLU A 24 9.92 31.41 -2.82
C GLU A 24 9.39 30.37 -1.82
N ALA A 25 8.78 30.81 -0.70
CA ALA A 25 8.12 29.90 0.24
C ALA A 25 6.82 29.34 -0.32
N TYR A 26 6.07 30.13 -1.09
CA TYR A 26 4.87 29.66 -1.79
C TYR A 26 5.20 28.65 -2.89
N GLU A 27 6.26 28.86 -3.67
CA GLU A 27 6.74 27.90 -4.68
C GLU A 27 7.12 26.57 -4.05
N ARG A 28 7.91 26.59 -2.96
CA ARG A 28 8.24 25.38 -2.20
C ARG A 28 7.03 24.70 -1.58
N LEU A 29 6.00 25.45 -1.19
CA LEU A 29 4.75 24.87 -0.72
C LEU A 29 4.00 24.21 -1.87
N ARG A 30 3.96 24.85 -3.04
CA ARG A 30 3.28 24.36 -4.24
C ARG A 30 3.92 23.08 -4.78
N GLU A 31 5.23 22.98 -4.70
CA GLU A 31 5.98 21.75 -5.03
C GLU A 31 5.69 20.60 -4.04
N LYS A 32 5.33 20.90 -2.80
CA LYS A 32 5.00 19.89 -1.77
C LYS A 32 3.54 19.44 -1.80
N VAL A 33 2.64 20.24 -2.38
CA VAL A 33 1.23 19.89 -2.48
C VAL A 33 1.06 18.91 -3.64
N LYS A 34 0.72 17.66 -3.31
CA LYS A 34 0.41 16.63 -4.31
C LYS A 34 -0.76 17.09 -5.19
N GLY A 35 -0.66 16.83 -6.49
CA GLY A 35 -1.72 17.14 -7.43
C GLY A 35 -2.99 16.31 -7.16
N PRO A 36 -4.16 16.78 -7.61
CA PRO A 36 -5.41 16.02 -7.47
C PRO A 36 -5.36 14.66 -8.17
N GLU A 37 -4.62 14.55 -9.28
CA GLU A 37 -4.43 13.29 -9.99
C GLU A 37 -3.60 12.28 -9.19
N ASP A 38 -2.56 12.75 -8.50
CA ASP A 38 -1.69 11.89 -7.69
C ASP A 38 -2.43 11.40 -6.45
N LEU A 39 -3.21 12.28 -5.80
CA LEU A 39 -4.10 11.89 -4.72
C LEU A 39 -5.13 10.85 -5.16
N ALA A 40 -5.72 10.99 -6.35
CA ALA A 40 -6.66 10.02 -6.89
C ALA A 40 -6.01 8.65 -7.14
N LYS A 41 -4.74 8.62 -7.57
CA LYS A 41 -3.98 7.35 -7.72
C LYS A 41 -3.70 6.70 -6.37
N GLU A 42 -3.31 7.49 -5.38
CA GLU A 42 -3.03 7.00 -4.01
C GLU A 42 -4.28 6.44 -3.35
N LEU A 43 -5.42 7.14 -3.46
CA LEU A 43 -6.70 6.67 -2.91
C LEU A 43 -7.12 5.35 -3.54
N LYS A 44 -7.10 5.25 -4.89
CA LYS A 44 -7.43 4.00 -5.59
C LYS A 44 -6.55 2.84 -5.14
N ARG A 45 -5.25 3.09 -4.96
CA ARG A 45 -4.32 2.08 -4.48
C ARG A 45 -4.66 1.64 -3.05
N GLY A 46 -4.97 2.59 -2.17
CA GLY A 46 -5.39 2.32 -0.79
C GLY A 46 -6.66 1.47 -0.73
N GLU A 47 -7.66 1.79 -1.55
CA GLU A 47 -8.89 1.01 -1.68
C GLU A 47 -8.60 -0.45 -2.06
N GLN A 48 -7.78 -0.67 -3.09
CA GLN A 48 -7.42 -2.02 -3.56
C GLN A 48 -6.68 -2.84 -2.50
N LEU A 49 -5.81 -2.21 -1.71
CA LEU A 49 -5.08 -2.87 -0.64
C LEU A 49 -5.98 -3.19 0.55
N ALA A 50 -6.92 -2.31 0.87
CA ALA A 50 -7.92 -2.55 1.91
C ALA A 50 -8.83 -3.73 1.54
N GLU A 51 -9.33 -3.78 0.30
CA GLU A 51 -10.10 -4.92 -0.23
C GLU A 51 -9.29 -6.22 -0.13
N LEU A 52 -8.04 -6.20 -0.59
CA LEU A 52 -7.14 -7.35 -0.51
C LEU A 52 -6.88 -7.79 0.94
N SER A 53 -6.76 -6.84 1.88
CA SER A 53 -6.60 -7.13 3.30
C SER A 53 -7.81 -7.87 3.88
N PHE A 54 -9.01 -7.47 3.46
CA PHE A 54 -10.26 -8.07 3.91
C PHE A 54 -10.39 -9.48 3.33
N GLU A 55 -10.16 -9.64 2.03
CA GLU A 55 -10.24 -10.95 1.37
C GLU A 55 -9.19 -11.94 1.88
N LEU A 56 -7.98 -11.48 2.21
CA LEU A 56 -6.98 -12.32 2.87
C LEU A 56 -7.40 -12.83 4.25
N GLN A 57 -8.28 -12.11 4.94
CA GLN A 57 -8.84 -12.51 6.22
C GLN A 57 -10.06 -13.43 6.06
N THR A 58 -10.85 -13.26 5.00
CA THR A 58 -12.09 -14.03 4.78
C THR A 58 -11.90 -15.32 3.96
N ASP A 59 -11.03 -15.30 2.95
CA ASP A 59 -10.89 -16.39 1.97
C ASP A 59 -9.55 -17.13 2.10
N GLU A 60 -9.56 -18.28 2.78
CA GLU A 60 -8.37 -19.13 2.97
C GLU A 60 -7.76 -19.60 1.65
N LYS A 61 -8.60 -19.93 0.65
CA LYS A 61 -8.14 -20.37 -0.69
C LYS A 61 -7.36 -19.29 -1.42
N LEU A 62 -7.74 -18.03 -1.23
CA LEU A 62 -7.08 -16.89 -1.86
C LEU A 62 -5.71 -16.68 -1.23
N ARG A 63 -5.66 -16.76 0.10
CA ARG A 63 -4.42 -16.70 0.88
C ARG A 63 -3.43 -17.79 0.48
N GLU A 64 -3.88 -19.04 0.29
CA GLU A 64 -3.03 -20.14 -0.17
C GLU A 64 -2.46 -19.90 -1.59
N ARG A 65 -3.29 -19.38 -2.51
CA ARG A 65 -2.85 -19.06 -3.87
C ARG A 65 -1.79 -17.96 -3.89
N LEU A 66 -2.02 -16.88 -3.15
CA LEU A 66 -1.04 -15.79 -3.01
C LEU A 66 0.24 -16.27 -2.34
N LYS A 67 0.14 -17.12 -1.30
CA LYS A 67 1.30 -17.74 -0.66
C LYS A 67 2.10 -18.59 -1.66
N GLY A 68 1.44 -19.46 -2.41
CA GLY A 68 2.10 -20.31 -3.41
C GLY A 68 2.72 -19.52 -4.57
N GLN A 69 2.19 -18.35 -4.90
CA GLN A 69 2.80 -17.46 -5.88
C GLN A 69 4.01 -16.73 -5.32
N ALA A 70 3.90 -16.16 -4.11
CA ALA A 70 5.02 -15.56 -3.41
C ALA A 70 6.17 -16.57 -3.22
N ASP A 71 5.87 -17.83 -2.92
CA ASP A 71 6.86 -18.92 -2.85
C ASP A 71 7.62 -19.12 -4.17
N LYS A 72 6.92 -19.04 -5.31
CA LYS A 72 7.56 -19.12 -6.63
C LYS A 72 8.45 -17.91 -6.87
N ASP A 73 7.96 -16.72 -6.56
CA ASP A 73 8.73 -15.49 -6.75
C ASP A 73 9.96 -15.42 -5.85
N PHE A 74 9.87 -15.92 -4.61
CA PHE A 74 11.02 -16.06 -3.72
C PHE A 74 12.05 -17.05 -4.24
N ARG A 75 11.63 -18.15 -4.89
CA ARG A 75 12.53 -19.12 -5.52
C ARG A 75 13.17 -18.61 -6.81
N GLU A 76 12.41 -17.87 -7.63
CA GLU A 76 12.86 -17.38 -8.93
C GLU A 76 13.74 -16.14 -8.83
N TYR A 77 13.35 -15.16 -8.02
CA TYR A 77 14.04 -13.86 -7.93
C TYR A 77 14.95 -13.75 -6.70
N GLY A 78 14.78 -14.62 -5.70
CA GLY A 78 15.47 -14.56 -4.42
C GLY A 78 14.82 -13.57 -3.44
N VAL A 79 14.87 -13.90 -2.14
CA VAL A 79 14.23 -13.12 -1.06
C VAL A 79 14.67 -11.65 -1.06
N GLU A 80 15.93 -11.38 -1.40
CA GLU A 80 16.52 -10.03 -1.40
C GLU A 80 15.99 -9.13 -2.53
N ARG A 81 15.45 -9.73 -3.60
CA ARG A 81 14.86 -8.95 -4.70
C ARG A 81 13.40 -8.62 -4.45
N VAL A 82 12.67 -9.50 -3.78
CA VAL A 82 11.24 -9.36 -3.53
C VAL A 82 10.97 -8.50 -2.28
N VAL A 83 11.84 -8.59 -1.27
CA VAL A 83 11.72 -7.85 0.00
C VAL A 83 12.44 -6.51 -0.06
N ASP A 84 11.86 -5.49 0.58
CA ASP A 84 12.55 -4.22 0.83
C ASP A 84 13.49 -4.36 2.04
N ALA A 85 14.80 -4.33 1.76
CA ALA A 85 15.84 -4.97 2.57
C ALA A 85 16.34 -4.14 3.78
N GLN A 86 15.49 -3.35 4.44
CA GLN A 86 15.98 -2.45 5.50
C GLN A 86 16.23 -3.12 6.87
N SER A 87 15.66 -4.30 7.15
CA SER A 87 16.00 -5.07 8.36
C SER A 87 15.45 -6.50 8.31
N ILE A 88 16.08 -7.38 7.53
CA ILE A 88 15.71 -8.81 7.57
C ILE A 88 16.70 -9.52 8.50
N SER A 89 16.21 -10.12 9.58
CA SER A 89 17.03 -10.96 10.43
C SER A 89 17.42 -12.24 9.66
N PRO A 90 18.60 -12.83 9.92
CA PRO A 90 19.02 -14.06 9.25
C PRO A 90 18.06 -15.24 9.54
N GLU A 91 17.30 -15.18 10.63
CA GLU A 91 16.28 -16.17 10.96
C GLU A 91 15.02 -16.00 10.10
N SER A 92 14.58 -14.76 9.87
CA SER A 92 13.45 -14.47 8.97
C SER A 92 13.77 -14.82 7.52
N LYS A 93 15.02 -14.60 7.07
CA LYS A 93 15.46 -15.04 5.73
C LYS A 93 15.27 -16.55 5.55
N LYS A 94 15.71 -17.35 6.52
CA LYS A 94 15.54 -18.81 6.49
C LYS A 94 14.08 -19.24 6.54
N ALA A 95 13.24 -18.55 7.32
CA ALA A 95 11.80 -18.84 7.37
C ALA A 95 11.10 -18.56 6.03
N LEU A 96 11.48 -17.46 5.35
CA LEU A 96 10.98 -17.12 4.02
C LEU A 96 11.44 -18.12 2.96
N GLU A 97 12.71 -18.54 2.98
CA GLU A 97 13.24 -19.58 2.09
C GLU A 97 12.55 -20.94 2.29
N GLN A 98 12.13 -21.24 3.52
CA GLN A 98 11.38 -22.46 3.87
C GLN A 98 9.88 -22.39 3.52
N GLY A 99 9.37 -21.25 3.02
CA GLY A 99 7.95 -21.06 2.71
C GLY A 99 7.05 -20.93 3.95
N LYS A 100 7.65 -20.69 5.13
CA LYS A 100 6.94 -20.53 6.40
C LYS A 100 6.62 -19.07 6.63
N PHE A 101 5.75 -18.51 5.81
CA PHE A 101 5.29 -17.14 5.95
C PHE A 101 3.80 -16.97 5.65
N LEU A 102 3.29 -15.84 6.13
CA LEU A 102 1.92 -15.39 6.00
C LEU A 102 1.94 -14.01 5.35
N LEU A 103 1.17 -13.81 4.30
CA LEU A 103 1.03 -12.51 3.65
C LEU A 103 -0.05 -11.68 4.36
N ALA A 104 0.31 -10.49 4.78
CA ALA A 104 -0.60 -9.53 5.38
C ALA A 104 -0.40 -8.16 4.73
N VAL A 105 -1.43 -7.31 4.79
CA VAL A 105 -1.28 -5.90 4.45
C VAL A 105 -0.98 -5.15 5.73
N SER A 106 0.08 -4.36 5.74
CA SER A 106 0.36 -3.44 6.84
C SER A 106 1.12 -2.21 6.37
N SER A 107 0.99 -1.13 7.13
CA SER A 107 1.66 0.12 6.86
C SER A 107 3.19 -0.04 6.96
N HIS A 108 3.89 0.46 5.94
CA HIS A 108 5.34 0.45 5.89
C HIS A 108 5.92 1.36 7.00
N PRO A 109 6.98 0.94 7.72
CA PRO A 109 7.46 1.65 8.91
C PRO A 109 8.00 3.07 8.65
N LEU A 110 8.43 3.36 7.40
CA LEU A 110 9.06 4.63 7.03
C LEU A 110 8.18 5.55 6.19
N THR A 111 7.43 5.01 5.25
CA THR A 111 6.58 5.78 4.34
C THR A 111 5.14 5.88 4.86
N HIS A 112 4.77 5.04 5.83
CA HIS A 112 3.40 4.89 6.35
C HIS A 112 2.36 4.50 5.29
N ASP A 113 2.79 4.21 4.06
CA ASP A 113 1.93 3.69 3.01
C ASP A 113 1.62 2.22 3.27
N ASP A 114 0.39 1.82 3.01
CA ASP A 114 -0.01 0.42 3.11
C ASP A 114 0.70 -0.41 2.05
N GLN A 115 1.31 -1.52 2.47
CA GLN A 115 2.05 -2.43 1.61
C GLN A 115 1.78 -3.88 1.98
N LEU A 116 2.00 -4.76 1.01
CA LEU A 116 2.04 -6.20 1.25
C LEU A 116 3.31 -6.54 2.03
N VAL A 117 3.13 -7.29 3.09
CA VAL A 117 4.15 -7.66 4.07
C VAL A 117 4.12 -9.17 4.24
N ALA A 118 5.31 -9.79 4.21
CA ALA A 118 5.48 -11.18 4.61
C ALA A 118 5.78 -11.24 6.11
N VAL A 119 5.00 -12.04 6.84
CA VAL A 119 5.19 -12.32 8.26
C VAL A 119 5.68 -13.75 8.40
N PRO A 120 6.91 -14.00 8.87
CA PRO A 120 7.43 -15.34 9.07
C PRO A 120 6.68 -16.04 10.21
N GLU A 121 6.34 -17.32 10.02
CA GLU A 121 5.69 -18.15 11.03
C GLU A 121 6.67 -18.40 12.19
N GLY A 122 6.41 -17.77 13.34
CA GLY A 122 7.25 -17.85 14.54
C GLY A 122 7.67 -16.49 15.10
N ASN A 123 7.66 -15.42 14.28
CA ASN A 123 7.94 -14.06 14.74
C ASN A 123 6.93 -13.06 14.17
N VAL A 124 5.81 -12.89 14.87
CA VAL A 124 4.70 -12.00 14.49
C VAL A 124 5.10 -10.52 14.50
N HIS A 125 6.21 -10.17 15.16
CA HIS A 125 6.72 -8.81 15.22
C HIS A 125 7.58 -8.42 14.01
N GLU A 126 8.15 -9.38 13.29
CA GLU A 126 8.95 -9.10 12.10
C GLU A 126 8.06 -9.02 10.85
N LYS A 127 7.50 -7.82 10.64
CA LYS A 127 6.78 -7.47 9.42
C LYS A 127 7.78 -7.08 8.34
N ILE A 128 7.92 -7.92 7.32
CA ILE A 128 8.88 -7.74 6.24
C ILE A 128 8.16 -7.17 5.00
N PRO A 129 8.32 -5.87 4.69
CA PRO A 129 7.65 -5.26 3.54
C PRO A 129 8.18 -5.79 2.21
N LEU A 130 7.28 -6.08 1.28
CA LEU A 130 7.63 -6.42 -0.09
C LEU A 130 7.88 -5.14 -0.89
N LYS A 131 8.75 -5.21 -1.89
CA LYS A 131 8.96 -4.07 -2.80
C LYS A 131 7.68 -3.75 -3.55
N MET A 132 7.47 -2.46 -3.80
CA MET A 132 6.26 -1.94 -4.43
C MET A 132 5.98 -2.57 -5.80
N SER A 133 7.02 -2.90 -6.57
CA SER A 133 6.88 -3.55 -7.88
C SER A 133 6.21 -4.93 -7.80
N PHE A 134 6.45 -5.67 -6.71
CA PHE A 134 5.84 -6.98 -6.50
C PHE A 134 4.47 -6.85 -5.85
N SER A 135 4.30 -5.91 -4.90
CA SER A 135 2.98 -5.62 -4.33
C SER A 135 1.97 -5.27 -5.41
N ASP A 136 2.36 -4.42 -6.37
CA ASP A 136 1.46 -3.94 -7.42
C ASP A 136 1.09 -5.06 -8.40
N ARG A 137 2.00 -6.02 -8.64
CA ARG A 137 1.70 -7.22 -9.44
C ARG A 137 0.70 -8.14 -8.75
N TYR A 138 0.86 -8.38 -7.46
CA TYR A 138 -0.08 -9.21 -6.69
C TYR A 138 -1.45 -8.56 -6.60
N VAL A 139 -1.51 -7.25 -6.37
CA VAL A 139 -2.76 -6.48 -6.36
C VAL A 139 -3.43 -6.48 -7.74
N ALA A 140 -2.67 -6.28 -8.82
CA ALA A 140 -3.24 -6.30 -10.18
C ALA A 140 -3.82 -7.68 -10.55
N GLN A 141 -3.12 -8.76 -10.19
CA GLN A 141 -3.59 -10.12 -10.43
C GLN A 141 -4.80 -10.47 -9.56
N PHE A 142 -4.84 -9.96 -8.34
CA PHE A 142 -6.00 -10.04 -7.46
C PHE A 142 -7.21 -9.33 -8.08
N LEU A 143 -7.08 -8.09 -8.54
CA LEU A 143 -8.18 -7.33 -9.16
C LEU A 143 -8.70 -8.01 -10.43
N GLN A 144 -7.83 -8.63 -11.22
CA GLN A 144 -8.25 -9.46 -12.35
C GLN A 144 -9.08 -10.67 -11.88
N SER A 145 -8.69 -11.32 -10.78
CA SER A 145 -9.43 -12.45 -10.22
C SER A 145 -10.70 -12.06 -9.44
N ALA A 146 -10.74 -10.84 -8.90
CA ALA A 146 -11.85 -10.28 -8.13
C ALA A 146 -12.93 -9.66 -9.02
N SER A 147 -12.61 -9.30 -10.27
CA SER A 147 -13.58 -8.77 -11.24
C SER A 147 -14.77 -9.74 -11.40
N PRO A 148 -15.96 -9.37 -10.91
CA PRO A 148 -17.11 -10.28 -10.82
C PRO A 148 -17.92 -10.23 -12.12
N THR A 149 -17.28 -10.30 -13.29
CA THR A 149 -18.01 -10.40 -14.57
C THR A 149 -18.67 -11.77 -14.77
N VAL A 150 -18.35 -12.76 -13.93
CA VAL A 150 -18.88 -14.13 -14.05
C VAL A 150 -20.08 -14.38 -13.13
N LYS A 151 -20.20 -13.70 -11.98
CA LYS A 151 -21.26 -14.01 -10.99
C LYS A 151 -22.66 -13.54 -11.40
N LEU A 152 -22.79 -12.54 -12.28
CA LEU A 152 -24.10 -12.04 -12.76
C LEU A 152 -24.66 -12.84 -13.95
N GLN A 153 -23.82 -13.52 -14.73
CA GLN A 153 -24.29 -14.33 -15.87
C GLN A 153 -24.82 -15.71 -15.48
N ASP A 154 -24.41 -16.23 -14.32
CA ASP A 154 -24.89 -17.53 -13.82
C ASP A 154 -26.23 -17.42 -13.07
N LEU A 155 -26.62 -16.22 -12.65
CA LEU A 155 -27.93 -15.96 -12.05
C LEU A 155 -29.03 -15.75 -13.10
N SER A 156 -28.71 -15.14 -14.25
CA SER A 156 -29.71 -14.95 -15.33
C SER A 156 -30.05 -16.25 -16.07
N LYS A 157 -29.12 -17.21 -16.16
CA LYS A 157 -29.38 -18.50 -16.83
C LYS A 157 -30.23 -19.47 -16.00
N ARG A 158 -30.42 -19.22 -14.69
CA ARG A 158 -31.24 -20.07 -13.81
C ARG A 158 -32.71 -19.66 -13.78
N THR A 159 -33.06 -18.46 -14.22
CA THR A 159 -34.45 -17.97 -14.23
C THR A 159 -35.23 -18.34 -15.49
N ASP A 160 -34.56 -18.70 -16.58
CA ASP A 160 -35.23 -18.97 -17.88
C ASP A 160 -35.62 -20.44 -18.12
N ARG A 161 -35.40 -21.35 -17.16
CA ARG A 161 -35.77 -22.78 -17.28
C ARG A 161 -37.10 -23.19 -16.65
N LYS A 162 -37.97 -22.22 -16.34
CA LYS A 162 -39.35 -22.49 -15.90
C LYS A 162 -40.34 -21.60 -16.64
N ARG A 163 -40.59 -21.89 -17.91
CA ARG A 163 -41.88 -21.69 -18.57
C ARG A 163 -42.13 -22.85 -19.52
#